data_AF-A0A7K0PAL0-F1
#
_entry.id   AF-A0A7K0PAL0-F1
#
_cell.length_a   1.000
_cell.length_b   1.000
_cell.length_c   1.000
_cell.angle_alpha   90.00
_cell.angle_beta   90.00
_cell.angle_gamma   90.00
#
_symmetry.space_group_name_H-M   'P 1'
#
loop_
_entity.id
_entity.type
_entity.pdbx_description
1 polymer ?
#
loop_
_entity_poly.entity_id
_entity_poly.type
_entity_poly.pdbx_seq_one_letter_code
_entity_poly.pdbx_strand_id
1 'polypeptide(L)'
;MSSRTLKVTTPPMRGEDVAGWERTMNKVLQGWGAKTYRHPESGAYGVGDRSLAASIAYGYGIAAGALEGGITPELRIKIRNKRFSSAELERYHVRADWRRRLVKRLEQASEPGVHRLVAKVTQDSWGWHPPVHDGIDLICPANALLYAPARCRVIDVRSSGWWGKGAQPSGGHPVSDGDGIIQVELLETVGPLKKGLHLGFGHAEGARVRVGQVVQAGDVLGHAGFANAWHVHFMVNDGRFGLQGRGSQDPRPITDYCQKNG
;
A
#
# COMPACT_ATOMS: atom_id res chain seq x y z
N MET A 1 -24.45 9.96 -15.82
CA MET A 1 -23.49 9.37 -14.85
C MET A 1 -24.23 8.29 -14.08
N SER A 2 -23.61 7.14 -13.84
CA SER A 2 -24.18 6.07 -13.01
C SER A 2 -24.49 6.57 -11.59
N SER A 3 -25.57 6.03 -11.00
CA SER A 3 -26.03 6.33 -9.63
C SER A 3 -25.36 5.48 -8.56
N ARG A 4 -24.56 4.46 -8.92
CA ARG A 4 -23.93 3.59 -7.93
C ARG A 4 -22.71 4.25 -7.26
N THR A 5 -22.51 3.95 -5.98
CA THR A 5 -21.32 4.35 -5.21
C THR A 5 -20.18 3.36 -5.48
N LEU A 6 -19.00 3.84 -5.88
CA LEU A 6 -17.86 2.95 -6.14
C LEU A 6 -17.19 2.56 -4.83
N LYS A 7 -17.05 1.25 -4.61
CA LYS A 7 -16.43 0.64 -3.44
C LYS A 7 -15.50 -0.48 -3.89
N VAL A 8 -14.43 -0.69 -3.14
CA VAL A 8 -13.60 -1.89 -3.32
C VAL A 8 -14.46 -3.08 -2.90
N THR A 9 -14.63 -4.04 -3.80
CA THR A 9 -15.45 -5.25 -3.62
C THR A 9 -14.73 -6.45 -4.23
N THR A 10 -15.16 -7.65 -3.88
CA THR A 10 -14.67 -8.89 -4.48
C THR A 10 -15.88 -9.68 -5.02
N PRO A 11 -16.02 -9.86 -6.35
CA PRO A 11 -15.16 -9.32 -7.41
C PRO A 11 -15.20 -7.79 -7.52
N PRO A 12 -14.18 -7.12 -8.11
CA PRO A 12 -14.16 -5.67 -8.26
C PRO A 12 -15.35 -5.15 -9.06
N MET A 13 -15.86 -3.96 -8.69
CA MET A 13 -16.89 -3.28 -9.47
C MET A 13 -16.33 -2.95 -10.86
N ARG A 14 -17.06 -3.29 -11.92
CA ARG A 14 -16.65 -3.05 -13.31
C ARG A 14 -17.68 -2.25 -14.08
N GLY A 15 -17.24 -1.42 -15.04
CA GLY A 15 -18.12 -0.76 -16.00
C GLY A 15 -17.67 0.63 -16.43
N GLU A 16 -18.43 1.22 -17.35
CA GLU A 16 -18.11 2.51 -17.97
C GLU A 16 -18.04 3.68 -16.98
N ASP A 17 -18.78 3.60 -15.87
CA ASP A 17 -18.71 4.61 -14.80
C ASP A 17 -17.43 4.54 -13.97
N VAL A 18 -16.83 3.34 -13.83
CA VAL A 18 -15.49 3.17 -13.26
C VAL A 18 -14.45 3.74 -14.21
N ALA A 19 -14.50 3.38 -15.50
CA ALA A 19 -13.59 3.91 -16.52
C ALA A 19 -13.69 5.45 -16.62
N GLY A 20 -14.91 5.98 -16.58
CA GLY A 20 -15.15 7.42 -16.53
C GLY A 20 -14.62 8.09 -15.27
N TRP A 21 -14.57 7.38 -14.15
CA TRP A 21 -13.96 7.87 -12.91
C TRP A 21 -12.43 7.86 -12.98
N GLU A 22 -11.81 6.78 -13.45
CA GLU A 22 -10.36 6.68 -13.71
C GLU A 22 -9.89 7.84 -14.61
N ARG A 23 -10.61 8.10 -15.72
CA ARG A 23 -10.36 9.27 -16.59
C ARG A 23 -10.49 10.60 -15.88
N THR A 24 -11.44 10.72 -14.95
CA THR A 24 -11.60 11.93 -14.13
C THR A 24 -10.39 12.13 -13.23
N MET A 25 -9.89 11.07 -12.57
CA MET A 25 -8.71 11.14 -11.72
C MET A 25 -7.46 11.54 -12.53
N ASN A 26 -7.26 10.97 -13.72
CA ASN A 26 -6.16 11.36 -14.61
C ASN A 26 -6.21 12.84 -14.99
N LYS A 27 -7.40 13.36 -15.36
CA LYS A 27 -7.58 14.80 -15.65
C LYS A 27 -7.26 15.69 -14.45
N VAL A 28 -7.62 15.25 -13.24
CA VAL A 28 -7.28 15.99 -12.01
C VAL A 28 -5.76 16.07 -11.83
N LEU A 29 -5.05 14.95 -11.95
CA LEU A 29 -3.61 14.89 -11.80
C LEU A 29 -2.88 15.74 -12.87
N GLN A 30 -3.34 15.67 -14.12
CA GLN A 30 -2.85 16.54 -15.19
C GLN A 30 -3.07 18.01 -14.86
N GLY A 31 -4.25 18.36 -14.34
CA GLY A 31 -4.55 19.70 -13.84
C GLY A 31 -3.69 20.13 -12.64
N TRP A 32 -3.04 19.19 -11.94
CA TRP A 32 -2.05 19.47 -10.88
C TRP A 32 -0.60 19.47 -11.40
N GLY A 33 -0.39 19.19 -12.69
CA GLY A 33 0.92 19.24 -13.34
C GLY A 33 1.60 17.90 -13.57
N ALA A 34 0.90 16.77 -13.40
CA ALA A 34 1.42 15.47 -13.85
C ALA A 34 1.48 15.46 -15.39
N LYS A 35 2.67 15.22 -15.94
CA LYS A 35 2.97 15.23 -17.37
C LYS A 35 3.08 13.82 -17.93
N THR A 36 3.77 12.93 -17.23
CA THR A 36 4.06 11.56 -17.68
C THR A 36 3.22 10.53 -16.95
N TYR A 37 2.85 10.77 -15.69
CA TYR A 37 2.08 9.81 -14.92
C TYR A 37 0.65 9.68 -15.45
N ARG A 38 0.22 8.43 -15.65
CA ARG A 38 -1.16 8.09 -15.98
C ARG A 38 -1.60 6.89 -15.14
N HIS A 39 -2.65 7.09 -14.35
CA HIS A 39 -3.33 6.01 -13.64
C HIS A 39 -4.02 5.08 -14.66
N PRO A 40 -3.89 3.75 -14.55
CA PRO A 40 -4.54 2.80 -15.46
C PRO A 40 -6.05 3.00 -15.55
N GLU A 41 -6.59 2.89 -16.76
CA GLU A 41 -8.03 2.98 -17.03
C GLU A 41 -8.57 1.58 -17.34
N SER A 42 -8.67 0.75 -16.30
CA SER A 42 -9.00 -0.67 -16.42
C SER A 42 -10.51 -0.93 -16.51
N GLY A 43 -11.32 0.06 -16.12
CA GLY A 43 -12.76 -0.11 -15.91
C GLY A 43 -13.10 -1.03 -14.75
N ALA A 44 -12.15 -1.35 -13.86
CA ALA A 44 -12.31 -2.20 -12.68
C ALA A 44 -11.84 -1.48 -11.41
N TYR A 45 -12.78 -1.19 -10.50
CA TYR A 45 -12.51 -0.33 -9.35
C TYR A 45 -11.83 -1.12 -8.23
N GLY A 46 -10.52 -0.94 -8.14
CA GLY A 46 -9.64 -1.63 -7.19
C GLY A 46 -9.15 -0.73 -6.06
N VAL A 47 -8.20 -1.26 -5.28
CA VAL A 47 -7.58 -0.52 -4.17
C VAL A 47 -6.76 0.66 -4.69
N GLY A 48 -6.08 0.53 -5.84
CA GLY A 48 -5.35 1.62 -6.49
C GLY A 48 -6.25 2.83 -6.75
N ASP A 49 -7.43 2.61 -7.32
CA ASP A 49 -8.42 3.67 -7.57
C ASP A 49 -8.88 4.34 -6.29
N ARG A 50 -9.15 3.54 -5.26
CA ARG A 50 -9.61 4.03 -3.96
C ARG A 50 -8.55 4.91 -3.29
N SER A 51 -7.30 4.47 -3.32
CA SER A 51 -6.15 5.19 -2.75
C SER A 51 -5.87 6.49 -3.50
N LEU A 52 -5.93 6.46 -4.84
CA LEU A 52 -5.76 7.66 -5.64
C LEU A 52 -6.92 8.64 -5.45
N ALA A 53 -8.17 8.15 -5.41
CA ALA A 53 -9.35 8.97 -5.13
C ALA A 53 -9.26 9.65 -3.77
N ALA A 54 -8.77 8.94 -2.74
CA ALA A 54 -8.53 9.51 -1.42
C ALA A 54 -7.46 10.61 -1.44
N SER A 55 -6.37 10.38 -2.17
CA SER A 55 -5.32 11.38 -2.40
C SER A 55 -5.87 12.61 -3.12
N ILE A 56 -6.73 12.42 -4.11
CA ILE A 56 -7.37 13.50 -4.85
C ILE A 56 -8.31 14.32 -3.95
N ALA A 57 -9.18 13.64 -3.20
CA ALA A 57 -10.10 14.28 -2.26
C ALA A 57 -9.33 15.09 -1.21
N TYR A 58 -8.26 14.53 -0.64
CA TYR A 58 -7.37 15.26 0.25
C TYR A 58 -6.75 16.47 -0.45
N GLY A 59 -6.17 16.31 -1.63
CA GLY A 59 -5.59 17.43 -2.36
C GLY A 59 -6.58 18.54 -2.70
N TYR A 60 -7.87 18.21 -2.87
CA TYR A 60 -8.98 19.17 -3.04
C TYR A 60 -9.57 19.74 -1.75
N GLY A 61 -9.01 19.41 -0.59
CA GLY A 61 -9.52 19.93 0.68
C GLY A 61 -10.82 19.25 1.15
N ILE A 62 -11.25 18.16 0.52
CA ILE A 62 -12.43 17.40 0.93
C ILE A 62 -12.11 16.64 2.23
N ALA A 63 -13.07 16.58 3.15
CA ALA A 63 -12.92 15.90 4.43
C ALA A 63 -12.83 14.38 4.24
N ALA A 64 -12.02 13.70 5.08
CA ALA A 64 -11.83 12.26 4.99
C ALA A 64 -13.15 11.47 5.15
N GLY A 65 -14.04 11.93 6.03
CA GLY A 65 -15.35 11.30 6.26
C GLY A 65 -16.23 11.22 5.01
N ALA A 66 -16.05 12.12 4.03
CA ALA A 66 -16.79 12.08 2.77
C ALA A 66 -16.48 10.83 1.93
N LEU A 67 -15.40 10.12 2.24
CA LEU A 67 -15.01 8.89 1.56
C LEU A 67 -15.48 7.63 2.28
N GLU A 68 -15.89 7.66 3.55
CA GLU A 68 -16.16 6.45 4.36
C GLU A 68 -17.07 5.45 3.63
N GLY A 69 -18.14 5.95 3.02
CA GLY A 69 -19.10 5.16 2.27
C GLY A 69 -18.69 4.79 0.82
N GLY A 70 -17.48 5.07 0.38
CA GLY A 70 -17.05 4.89 -1.02
C GLY A 70 -16.95 6.20 -1.80
N ILE A 71 -16.93 6.11 -3.14
CA ILE A 71 -16.98 7.28 -4.04
C ILE A 71 -18.41 7.41 -4.55
N THR A 72 -19.20 8.25 -3.89
CA THR A 72 -20.61 8.47 -4.24
C THR A 72 -20.73 9.27 -5.55
N PRO A 73 -21.88 9.20 -6.25
CA PRO A 73 -22.13 10.04 -7.43
C PRO A 73 -21.92 11.53 -7.17
N GLU A 74 -22.36 12.03 -6.01
CA GLU A 74 -22.24 13.43 -5.59
C GLU A 74 -20.78 13.83 -5.44
N LEU A 75 -19.97 12.97 -4.81
CA LEU A 75 -18.54 13.19 -4.68
C LEU A 75 -17.84 13.21 -6.05
N ARG A 76 -18.21 12.31 -6.97
CA ARG A 76 -17.67 12.33 -8.36
C ARG A 76 -18.01 13.64 -9.07
N ILE A 77 -19.26 14.10 -8.96
CA ILE A 77 -19.72 15.37 -9.55
C ILE A 77 -18.94 16.54 -8.94
N LYS A 78 -18.81 16.56 -7.62
CA LYS A 78 -18.10 17.60 -6.88
C LYS A 78 -16.65 17.74 -7.33
N ILE A 79 -15.93 16.62 -7.39
CA ILE A 79 -14.52 16.56 -7.81
C ILE A 79 -14.39 16.98 -9.28
N ARG A 80 -15.23 16.44 -10.17
CA ARG A 80 -15.19 16.73 -11.60
C ARG A 80 -15.41 18.22 -11.90
N ASN A 81 -16.41 18.81 -11.24
CA ASN A 81 -16.82 20.19 -11.50
C ASN A 81 -16.15 21.20 -10.55
N LYS A 82 -15.22 20.74 -9.70
CA LYS A 82 -14.52 21.55 -8.68
C LYS A 82 -15.48 22.42 -7.84
N ARG A 83 -16.64 21.86 -7.46
CA ARG A 83 -17.68 22.55 -6.67
C ARG A 83 -17.33 22.51 -5.18
N PHE A 84 -16.32 23.28 -4.79
CA PHE A 84 -15.83 23.31 -3.42
C PHE A 84 -16.58 24.35 -2.58
N SER A 85 -16.85 24.02 -1.31
CA SER A 85 -17.24 25.03 -0.33
C SER A 85 -16.08 25.97 -0.01
N SER A 86 -16.35 27.12 0.60
CA SER A 86 -15.29 28.07 1.00
C SER A 86 -14.23 27.40 1.90
N ALA A 87 -14.65 26.54 2.82
CA ALA A 87 -13.73 25.81 3.70
C ALA A 87 -12.87 24.77 2.95
N GLU A 88 -13.42 24.14 1.91
CA GLU A 88 -12.66 23.22 1.06
C GLU A 88 -11.69 23.96 0.15
N LEU A 89 -12.11 25.12 -0.38
CA LEU A 89 -11.26 25.99 -1.18
C LEU A 89 -10.05 26.50 -0.37
N GLU A 90 -10.29 26.90 0.87
CA GLU A 90 -9.21 27.29 1.80
C GLU A 90 -8.20 26.15 2.00
N ARG A 91 -8.69 24.94 2.31
CA ARG A 91 -7.82 23.76 2.45
C ARG A 91 -7.14 23.40 1.12
N TYR A 92 -7.79 23.60 -0.01
CA TYR A 92 -7.19 23.43 -1.32
C TYR A 92 -6.02 24.39 -1.51
N HIS A 93 -6.12 25.65 -1.12
CA HIS A 93 -4.99 26.58 -1.19
C HIS A 93 -3.83 26.15 -0.28
N VAL A 94 -4.11 25.85 0.99
CA VAL A 94 -3.11 25.38 1.97
C VAL A 94 -2.40 24.10 1.51
N ARG A 95 -3.08 23.22 0.76
CA ARG A 95 -2.52 21.94 0.28
C ARG A 95 -1.78 22.04 -1.05
N ALA A 96 -1.49 23.24 -1.58
CA ALA A 96 -0.75 23.40 -2.83
C ALA A 96 0.59 22.67 -2.83
N ASP A 97 1.39 22.83 -1.78
CA ASP A 97 2.68 22.17 -1.62
C ASP A 97 2.58 20.65 -1.56
N TRP A 98 1.53 20.15 -0.88
CA TRP A 98 1.27 18.72 -0.83
C TRP A 98 0.95 18.16 -2.21
N ARG A 99 0.12 18.84 -3.01
CA ARG A 99 -0.20 18.42 -4.38
C ARG A 99 1.05 18.40 -5.26
N ARG A 100 1.90 19.43 -5.17
CA ARG A 100 3.18 19.47 -5.90
C ARG A 100 4.07 18.29 -5.54
N ARG A 101 4.17 17.94 -4.26
CA ARG A 101 4.94 16.75 -3.81
C ARG A 101 4.32 15.44 -4.28
N LEU A 102 2.99 15.31 -4.25
CA LEU A 102 2.30 14.14 -4.78
C LEU A 102 2.60 13.96 -6.26
N VAL A 103 2.42 15.01 -7.07
CA VAL A 103 2.71 14.98 -8.51
C VAL A 103 4.17 14.65 -8.76
N LYS A 104 5.10 15.32 -8.06
CA LYS A 104 6.54 15.01 -8.17
C LYS A 104 6.81 13.53 -7.92
N ARG A 105 6.23 12.95 -6.86
CA ARG A 105 6.37 11.52 -6.57
C ARG A 105 5.78 10.64 -7.67
N LEU A 106 4.59 10.96 -8.17
CA LEU A 106 3.94 10.18 -9.25
C LEU A 106 4.73 10.25 -10.57
N GLU A 107 5.31 11.41 -10.90
CA GLU A 107 6.18 11.59 -12.07
C GLU A 107 7.55 10.91 -11.90
N GLN A 108 8.04 10.84 -10.66
CA GLN A 108 9.27 10.17 -10.27
C GLN A 108 9.09 8.68 -10.02
N ALA A 109 7.86 8.17 -9.98
CA ALA A 109 7.58 6.75 -10.05
C ALA A 109 7.93 6.28 -11.48
N SER A 110 9.23 6.28 -11.77
CA SER A 110 9.84 5.94 -13.05
C SER A 110 9.79 4.45 -13.34
N GLU A 111 9.45 3.66 -12.32
CA GLU A 111 9.37 2.21 -12.40
C GLU A 111 7.95 1.81 -11.96
N PRO A 112 6.97 1.73 -12.88
CA PRO A 112 5.62 1.28 -12.57
C PRO A 112 5.56 -0.14 -11.96
N GLY A 113 6.69 -0.86 -11.94
CA GLY A 113 6.90 -2.12 -11.24
C GLY A 113 7.39 -1.99 -9.79
N VAL A 114 7.48 -0.79 -9.21
CA VAL A 114 7.91 -0.58 -7.81
C VAL A 114 6.85 0.13 -6.99
N HIS A 115 6.60 -0.35 -5.77
CA HIS A 115 5.76 0.34 -4.80
C HIS A 115 6.37 0.25 -3.39
N ARG A 116 6.03 1.21 -2.52
CA ARG A 116 6.36 1.16 -1.08
C ARG A 116 5.78 -0.09 -0.41
N LEU A 117 6.52 -0.65 0.55
CA LEU A 117 6.13 -1.85 1.30
C LEU A 117 4.93 -1.60 2.23
N VAL A 118 4.89 -0.43 2.85
CA VAL A 118 3.86 -0.02 3.81
C VAL A 118 3.35 1.36 3.41
N ALA A 119 2.06 1.65 3.66
CA ALA A 119 1.45 2.93 3.33
C ALA A 119 2.22 4.14 3.89
N LYS A 120 2.77 4.02 5.10
CA LYS A 120 3.60 5.05 5.72
C LYS A 120 4.50 4.41 6.77
N VAL A 121 5.81 4.57 6.62
CA VAL A 121 6.79 4.31 7.66
C VAL A 121 6.97 5.60 8.47
N THR A 122 6.76 5.55 9.78
CA THR A 122 7.00 6.68 10.70
C THR A 122 8.41 6.66 11.26
N GLN A 123 8.95 5.48 11.47
CA GLN A 123 10.29 5.22 12.00
C GLN A 123 10.69 3.80 11.56
N ASP A 124 11.98 3.53 11.49
CA ASP A 124 12.48 2.16 11.52
C ASP A 124 13.19 1.89 12.85
N SER A 125 13.12 0.63 13.30
CA SER A 125 13.81 0.18 14.51
C SER A 125 14.37 -1.21 14.28
N TRP A 126 15.34 -1.60 15.12
CA TRP A 126 16.00 -2.90 15.07
C TRP A 126 16.47 -3.22 13.64
N GLY A 127 17.59 -2.62 13.23
CA GLY A 127 18.18 -2.89 11.92
C GLY A 127 18.64 -4.35 11.77
N TRP A 128 19.08 -4.71 10.56
CA TRP A 128 19.60 -6.04 10.26
C TRP A 128 20.80 -6.39 11.15
N HIS A 129 20.62 -7.34 12.07
CA HIS A 129 21.68 -7.81 12.98
C HIS A 129 21.54 -9.32 13.28
N PRO A 130 21.79 -10.22 12.30
CA PRO A 130 21.78 -11.65 12.57
C PRO A 130 22.86 -12.05 13.59
N PRO A 131 22.60 -13.03 14.46
CA PRO A 131 21.39 -13.87 14.52
C PRO A 131 20.26 -13.27 15.37
N VAL A 132 20.41 -12.05 15.90
CA VAL A 132 19.48 -11.42 16.85
C VAL A 132 18.22 -10.91 16.16
N HIS A 133 18.38 -10.30 14.99
CA HIS A 133 17.30 -9.74 14.21
C HIS A 133 17.57 -9.94 12.72
N ASP A 134 16.76 -10.75 12.06
CA ASP A 134 16.90 -11.13 10.66
C ASP A 134 15.93 -10.33 9.76
N GLY A 135 15.68 -9.08 10.12
CA GLY A 135 14.86 -8.16 9.35
C GLY A 135 15.05 -6.72 9.76
N ILE A 136 14.05 -5.91 9.47
CA ILE A 136 13.91 -4.53 9.95
C ILE A 136 12.46 -4.27 10.35
N ASP A 137 12.24 -3.58 11.46
CA ASP A 137 10.89 -3.21 11.88
C ASP A 137 10.53 -1.87 11.27
N LEU A 138 9.50 -1.86 10.42
CA LEU A 138 8.97 -0.66 9.81
C LEU A 138 7.79 -0.15 10.63
N ILE A 139 8.05 0.72 11.61
CA ILE A 139 7.03 1.30 12.47
C ILE A 139 6.06 2.13 11.64
N CYS A 140 4.77 1.92 11.83
CA CYS A 140 3.72 2.51 11.00
C CYS A 140 2.44 2.80 11.80
N PRO A 141 1.47 3.55 11.24
CA PRO A 141 0.16 3.70 11.87
C PRO A 141 -0.54 2.34 12.06
N ALA A 142 -1.47 2.30 13.01
CA ALA A 142 -2.29 1.11 13.26
C ALA A 142 -3.00 0.63 11.99
N ASN A 143 -2.97 -0.68 11.75
CA ASN A 143 -3.57 -1.33 10.58
C ASN A 143 -3.12 -0.75 9.23
N ALA A 144 -1.88 -0.24 9.13
CA ALA A 144 -1.37 0.29 7.87
C ALA A 144 -1.39 -0.78 6.76
N LEU A 145 -1.79 -0.39 5.55
CA LEU A 145 -1.80 -1.31 4.42
C LEU A 145 -0.38 -1.74 4.04
N LEU A 146 -0.23 -3.05 3.82
CA LEU A 146 0.96 -3.68 3.25
C LEU A 146 0.76 -3.86 1.75
N TYR A 147 1.78 -3.57 0.96
CA TYR A 147 1.71 -3.67 -0.50
C TYR A 147 2.80 -4.57 -1.06
N ALA A 148 2.48 -5.21 -2.18
CA ALA A 148 3.47 -5.87 -3.01
C ALA A 148 4.43 -4.82 -3.58
N PRO A 149 5.75 -4.93 -3.35
CA PRO A 149 6.69 -3.93 -3.83
C PRO A 149 6.99 -4.06 -5.32
N ALA A 150 6.75 -5.22 -5.93
CA ALA A 150 6.89 -5.50 -7.35
C ALA A 150 6.00 -6.69 -7.73
N ARG A 151 5.98 -7.10 -9.00
CA ARG A 151 5.23 -8.29 -9.39
C ARG A 151 5.79 -9.53 -8.69
N CYS A 152 4.93 -10.20 -7.92
CA CYS A 152 5.33 -11.33 -7.09
C CYS A 152 4.24 -12.41 -7.02
N ARG A 153 4.62 -13.60 -6.55
CA ARG A 153 3.72 -14.70 -6.22
C ARG A 153 3.66 -14.85 -4.71
N VAL A 154 2.47 -14.94 -4.15
CA VAL A 154 2.30 -15.23 -2.71
C VAL A 154 2.67 -16.68 -2.45
N ILE A 155 3.60 -16.92 -1.53
CA ILE A 155 4.14 -18.25 -1.22
C ILE A 155 3.80 -18.73 0.20
N ASP A 156 3.46 -17.82 1.11
CA ASP A 156 2.99 -18.15 2.46
C ASP A 156 1.97 -17.11 2.94
N VAL A 157 0.93 -17.57 3.63
CA VAL A 157 -0.02 -16.74 4.36
C VAL A 157 -0.43 -17.51 5.60
N ARG A 158 -0.08 -16.99 6.77
CA ARG A 158 -0.49 -17.54 8.06
C ARG A 158 -1.03 -16.41 8.92
N SER A 159 -2.13 -16.66 9.61
CA SER A 159 -2.73 -15.70 10.57
C SER A 159 -2.16 -15.85 11.98
N SER A 160 -1.27 -16.82 12.21
CA SER A 160 -0.64 -17.09 13.50
C SER A 160 0.55 -18.04 13.35
N GLY A 161 1.27 -18.22 14.45
CA GLY A 161 2.37 -19.16 14.63
C GLY A 161 3.68 -18.71 13.99
N TRP A 162 3.83 -17.43 13.61
CA TRP A 162 5.10 -16.94 13.08
C TRP A 162 6.11 -16.65 14.20
N TRP A 163 5.71 -16.11 15.35
CA TRP A 163 6.62 -15.89 16.49
C TRP A 163 7.19 -17.20 17.08
N GLY A 164 6.64 -18.34 16.67
CA GLY A 164 6.97 -19.62 17.26
C GLY A 164 6.31 -19.83 18.63
N LYS A 165 6.54 -21.01 19.20
CA LYS A 165 5.97 -21.40 20.49
C LYS A 165 6.73 -20.66 21.61
N GLY A 166 6.08 -19.72 22.30
CA GLY A 166 6.65 -19.04 23.47
C GLY A 166 6.61 -17.51 23.46
N ALA A 167 6.09 -16.91 22.38
CA ALA A 167 5.77 -15.50 22.28
C ALA A 167 5.07 -14.95 23.52
N GLN A 168 5.59 -13.86 24.09
CA GLN A 168 4.91 -13.16 25.18
C GLN A 168 4.02 -12.05 24.62
N PRO A 169 2.79 -11.88 25.14
CA PRO A 169 1.95 -10.76 24.74
C PRO A 169 2.57 -9.43 25.20
N SER A 170 2.26 -8.36 24.48
CA SER A 170 2.63 -7.00 24.89
C SER A 170 1.53 -6.39 25.76
N GLY A 171 1.86 -5.33 26.49
CA GLY A 171 0.92 -4.66 27.38
C GLY A 171 -0.36 -4.24 26.65
N GLY A 172 -1.48 -4.88 27.00
CA GLY A 172 -2.80 -4.59 26.41
C GLY A 172 -3.09 -5.25 25.06
N HIS A 173 -2.18 -6.05 24.51
CA HIS A 173 -2.33 -6.69 23.19
C HIS A 173 -1.95 -8.17 23.23
N PRO A 174 -2.89 -9.10 22.94
CA PRO A 174 -2.57 -10.51 22.84
C PRO A 174 -1.62 -10.78 21.66
N VAL A 175 -0.85 -11.86 21.72
CA VAL A 175 0.07 -12.28 20.63
C VAL A 175 -0.64 -12.35 19.28
N SER A 176 -1.91 -12.76 19.27
CA SER A 176 -2.75 -12.82 18.07
C SER A 176 -2.93 -11.49 17.33
N ASP A 177 -2.60 -10.35 17.93
CA ASP A 177 -2.70 -9.05 17.26
C ASP A 177 -1.57 -8.81 16.23
N GLY A 178 -0.57 -9.69 16.15
CA GLY A 178 0.57 -9.56 15.21
C GLY A 178 1.38 -10.85 15.05
N ASP A 179 0.74 -12.01 15.09
CA ASP A 179 1.38 -13.32 14.95
C ASP A 179 1.30 -13.86 13.50
N GLY A 180 0.66 -13.10 12.62
CA GLY A 180 0.57 -13.42 11.21
C GLY A 180 1.86 -13.13 10.41
N ILE A 181 1.95 -13.78 9.24
CA ILE A 181 2.97 -13.54 8.24
C ILE A 181 2.41 -13.70 6.83
N ILE A 182 2.88 -12.84 5.93
CA ILE A 182 2.70 -12.99 4.48
C ILE A 182 4.09 -13.06 3.84
N GLN A 183 4.34 -14.05 2.99
CA GLN A 183 5.58 -14.13 2.21
C GLN A 183 5.27 -14.16 0.71
N VAL A 184 6.11 -13.47 -0.07
CA VAL A 184 6.00 -13.41 -1.52
C VAL A 184 7.33 -13.71 -2.19
N GLU A 185 7.30 -14.38 -3.35
CA GLU A 185 8.45 -14.61 -4.23
C GLU A 185 8.42 -13.60 -5.38
N LEU A 186 9.49 -12.82 -5.55
CA LEU A 186 9.62 -11.87 -6.66
C LEU A 186 9.69 -12.59 -8.01
N LEU A 187 8.86 -12.18 -8.97
CA LEU A 187 8.81 -12.79 -10.30
C LEU A 187 9.60 -12.03 -11.35
N GLU A 188 10.15 -10.87 -10.99
CA GLU A 188 10.89 -9.96 -11.85
C GLU A 188 12.04 -9.28 -11.10
N THR A 189 12.97 -8.70 -11.86
CA THR A 189 14.09 -7.94 -11.32
C THR A 189 13.90 -6.46 -11.60
N VAL A 190 13.86 -5.65 -10.54
CA VAL A 190 13.62 -4.19 -10.59
C VAL A 190 14.49 -3.52 -9.52
N GLY A 191 15.60 -2.89 -9.94
CA GLY A 191 16.61 -2.38 -9.01
C GLY A 191 17.17 -3.47 -8.07
N PRO A 192 17.12 -3.30 -6.73
CA PRO A 192 17.56 -4.31 -5.75
C PRO A 192 16.55 -5.44 -5.54
N LEU A 193 15.30 -5.31 -6.01
CA LEU A 193 14.32 -6.39 -6.00
C LEU A 193 14.72 -7.41 -7.06
N LYS A 194 15.35 -8.53 -6.68
CA LYS A 194 15.79 -9.57 -7.62
C LYS A 194 14.75 -10.68 -7.74
N LYS A 195 14.52 -11.16 -8.96
CA LYS A 195 13.68 -12.34 -9.21
C LYS A 195 14.15 -13.54 -8.36
N GLY A 196 13.20 -14.24 -7.76
CA GLY A 196 13.44 -15.39 -6.89
C GLY A 196 13.65 -15.05 -5.41
N LEU A 197 13.87 -13.78 -5.05
CA LEU A 197 13.91 -13.41 -3.63
C LEU A 197 12.52 -13.59 -2.99
N HIS A 198 12.52 -14.11 -1.78
CA HIS A 198 11.38 -14.17 -0.89
C HIS A 198 11.38 -12.92 0.00
N LEU A 199 10.27 -12.18 -0.01
CA LEU A 199 10.05 -11.04 0.87
C LEU A 199 9.02 -11.43 1.93
N GLY A 200 9.41 -11.33 3.20
CA GLY A 200 8.57 -11.67 4.34
C GLY A 200 8.03 -10.42 5.02
N PHE A 201 6.74 -10.44 5.33
CA PHE A 201 6.02 -9.42 6.08
C PHE A 201 5.54 -10.08 7.38
N GLY A 202 6.36 -10.04 8.42
CA GLY A 202 6.01 -10.51 9.76
C GLY A 202 5.14 -9.49 10.50
N HIS A 203 4.33 -9.96 11.45
CA HIS A 203 3.20 -9.21 12.02
C HIS A 203 2.18 -8.79 10.97
N ALA A 204 2.02 -9.54 9.87
CA ALA A 204 1.06 -9.20 8.84
C ALA A 204 -0.30 -9.83 9.15
N GLU A 205 -1.32 -8.98 9.29
CA GLU A 205 -2.67 -9.35 9.68
C GLU A 205 -3.69 -9.11 8.56
N GLY A 206 -4.82 -9.82 8.65
CA GLY A 206 -5.96 -9.61 7.76
C GLY A 206 -5.60 -9.71 6.27
N ALA A 207 -4.90 -10.78 5.90
CA ALA A 207 -4.43 -11.04 4.54
C ALA A 207 -5.55 -10.86 3.50
N ARG A 208 -5.23 -10.15 2.41
CA ARG A 208 -6.10 -9.89 1.25
C ARG A 208 -5.72 -10.74 0.03
N VAL A 209 -4.77 -11.64 0.22
CA VAL A 209 -4.21 -12.50 -0.80
C VAL A 209 -4.20 -13.95 -0.34
N ARG A 210 -4.01 -14.88 -1.28
CA ARG A 210 -3.91 -16.33 -1.03
C ARG A 210 -2.65 -16.91 -1.63
N VAL A 211 -2.14 -18.00 -1.06
CA VAL A 211 -0.99 -18.73 -1.61
C VAL A 211 -1.21 -19.09 -3.08
N GLY A 212 -0.18 -18.90 -3.90
CA GLY A 212 -0.21 -19.07 -5.36
C GLY A 212 -0.71 -17.85 -6.14
N GLN A 213 -1.36 -16.88 -5.50
CA GLN A 213 -1.82 -15.66 -6.18
C GLN A 213 -0.63 -14.84 -6.69
N VAL A 214 -0.68 -14.47 -7.97
CA VAL A 214 0.22 -13.47 -8.55
C VAL A 214 -0.40 -12.09 -8.34
N VAL A 215 0.40 -11.17 -7.81
CA VAL A 215 0.01 -9.77 -7.56
C VAL A 215 1.00 -8.82 -8.22
N GLN A 216 0.56 -7.60 -8.50
CA GLN A 216 1.36 -6.53 -9.12
C GLN A 216 1.88 -5.56 -8.06
N ALA A 217 2.86 -4.73 -8.42
CA ALA A 217 3.31 -3.64 -7.58
C ALA A 217 2.12 -2.77 -7.11
N GLY A 218 2.00 -2.53 -5.82
CA GLY A 218 0.93 -1.72 -5.21
C GLY A 218 -0.37 -2.48 -4.91
N ASP A 219 -0.50 -3.76 -5.27
CA ASP A 219 -1.60 -4.58 -4.77
C ASP A 219 -1.48 -4.77 -3.25
N VAL A 220 -2.62 -4.75 -2.56
CA VAL A 220 -2.66 -4.92 -1.09
C VAL A 220 -2.45 -6.39 -0.73
N LEU A 221 -1.46 -6.63 0.12
CA LEU A 221 -1.18 -7.94 0.71
C LEU A 221 -2.00 -8.19 1.97
N GLY A 222 -2.08 -7.19 2.86
CA GLY A 222 -2.70 -7.29 4.17
C GLY A 222 -2.54 -5.98 4.94
N HIS A 223 -2.50 -6.07 6.27
CA HIS A 223 -2.30 -4.94 7.18
C HIS A 223 -1.13 -5.22 8.12
N ALA A 224 -0.46 -4.17 8.56
CA ALA A 224 0.45 -4.25 9.70
C ALA A 224 -0.35 -4.57 10.98
N GLY A 225 0.14 -5.54 11.73
CA GLY A 225 -0.34 -5.94 13.03
C GLY A 225 0.37 -5.22 14.17
N PHE A 226 0.05 -5.63 15.38
CA PHE A 226 0.63 -5.12 16.61
C PHE A 226 1.48 -6.18 17.28
N ALA A 227 2.69 -5.79 17.64
CA ALA A 227 3.62 -6.59 18.43
C ALA A 227 3.94 -5.86 19.73
N ASN A 228 5.07 -5.19 19.84
CA ASN A 228 5.35 -4.18 20.87
C ASN A 228 4.94 -2.76 20.43
N ALA A 229 4.73 -2.58 19.13
CA ALA A 229 4.20 -1.40 18.47
C ALA A 229 3.48 -1.84 17.17
N TRP A 230 2.73 -0.94 16.56
CA TRP A 230 2.20 -1.14 15.20
C TRP A 230 3.34 -1.07 14.19
N HIS A 231 3.67 -2.20 13.58
CA HIS A 231 4.73 -2.29 12.60
C HIS A 231 4.60 -3.55 11.74
N VAL A 232 5.43 -3.64 10.72
CA VAL A 232 5.71 -4.90 10.02
C VAL A 232 7.18 -5.22 10.19
N HIS A 233 7.48 -6.46 10.53
CA HIS A 233 8.85 -6.97 10.54
C HIS A 233 9.18 -7.44 9.12
N PHE A 234 9.99 -6.67 8.40
CA PHE A 234 10.29 -6.91 7.00
C PHE A 234 11.59 -7.70 6.82
N MET A 235 11.51 -8.81 6.09
CA MET A 235 12.62 -9.75 5.89
C MET A 235 12.88 -10.01 4.42
N VAL A 236 14.14 -10.28 4.07
CA VAL A 236 14.56 -10.65 2.72
C VAL A 236 15.32 -11.97 2.75
N ASN A 237 14.88 -12.92 1.94
CA ASN A 237 15.39 -14.28 1.89
C ASN A 237 15.67 -14.68 0.43
N ASP A 238 16.75 -15.39 0.16
CA ASP A 238 17.09 -15.90 -1.18
C ASP A 238 16.47 -17.27 -1.52
N GLY A 239 15.52 -17.72 -0.70
CA GLY A 239 14.83 -19.01 -0.81
C GLY A 239 15.43 -20.10 0.10
N ARG A 240 16.64 -19.91 0.66
CA ARG A 240 17.33 -20.97 1.42
C ARG A 240 16.60 -21.41 2.70
N PHE A 241 15.78 -20.52 3.29
CA PHE A 241 14.97 -20.88 4.48
C PHE A 241 13.50 -21.20 4.14
N GLY A 242 13.17 -21.34 2.85
CA GLY A 242 11.81 -21.67 2.41
C GLY A 242 10.75 -20.73 2.98
N LEU A 243 9.79 -21.30 3.71
CA LEU A 243 8.66 -20.58 4.32
C LEU A 243 8.83 -20.32 5.81
N GLN A 244 10.04 -20.47 6.38
CA GLN A 244 10.25 -20.32 7.82
C GLN A 244 9.99 -18.89 8.32
N GLY A 245 9.89 -17.89 7.45
CA GLY A 245 9.73 -16.49 7.85
C GLY A 245 10.98 -15.97 8.54
N ARG A 246 12.14 -16.20 7.90
CA ARG A 246 13.47 -15.78 8.34
C ARG A 246 14.19 -15.06 7.22
N GLY A 247 14.92 -14.00 7.55
CA GLY A 247 15.76 -13.27 6.61
C GLY A 247 17.14 -13.90 6.44
N SER A 248 17.71 -13.75 5.24
CA SER A 248 19.09 -14.13 4.90
C SER A 248 19.94 -12.95 4.41
N GLN A 249 19.31 -11.79 4.18
CA GLN A 249 19.91 -10.61 3.58
C GLN A 249 19.41 -9.34 4.28
N ASP A 250 20.27 -8.32 4.27
CA ASP A 250 19.91 -6.98 4.74
C ASP A 250 18.72 -6.42 3.93
N PRO A 251 17.58 -6.11 4.56
CA PRO A 251 16.42 -5.53 3.88
C PRO A 251 16.59 -4.08 3.45
N ARG A 252 17.57 -3.35 4.01
CA ARG A 252 17.73 -1.89 3.85
C ARG A 252 17.80 -1.42 2.38
N PRO A 253 18.57 -2.09 1.49
CA PRO A 253 18.62 -1.68 0.08
C PRO A 253 17.25 -1.76 -0.60
N ILE A 254 16.42 -2.74 -0.23
CA ILE A 254 15.06 -2.88 -0.76
C ILE A 254 14.12 -1.85 -0.15
N THR A 255 14.16 -1.63 1.17
CA THR A 255 13.27 -0.67 1.82
C THR A 255 13.50 0.75 1.32
N ASP A 256 14.76 1.16 1.22
CA ASP A 256 15.13 2.51 0.78
C ASP A 256 14.75 2.74 -0.68
N TYR A 257 14.95 1.72 -1.52
CA TYR A 257 14.57 1.76 -2.92
C TYR A 257 13.05 1.82 -3.11
N CYS A 258 12.28 0.99 -2.40
CA CYS A 258 10.82 1.01 -2.45
C CYS A 258 10.25 2.33 -1.91
N GLN A 259 10.86 2.91 -0.86
CA GLN A 259 10.44 4.20 -0.29
C GLN A 259 10.72 5.37 -1.24
N LYS A 260 11.80 5.30 -2.01
CA LYS A 260 12.20 6.33 -2.96
C LYS A 260 11.37 6.28 -4.25
N ASN A 261 11.09 5.09 -4.76
CA ASN A 261 10.54 4.89 -6.11
C ASN A 261 9.06 4.49 -6.15
N GLY A 262 8.43 4.20 -5.00
CA GLY A 262 7.01 3.81 -4.86
C GLY A 262 6.13 4.83 -4.15
#